data_AF-A0A2V7TPE8-F1
#
_entry.id   AF-A0A2V7TPE8-F1
#
_cell.length_a   1.000
_cell.length_b   1.000
_cell.length_c   1.000
_cell.angle_alpha   90.00
_cell.angle_beta   90.00
_cell.angle_gamma   90.00
#
_symmetry.space_group_name_H-M   'P 1'
#
loop_
_entity.id
_entity.type
_entity.pdbx_description
1 polymer ?
#
loop_
_entity_poly.entity_id
_entity_poly.type
_entity_poly.pdbx_seq_one_letter_code
_entity_poly.pdbx_strand_id
1 'polypeptide(L)'
;VYKEGWHNPESRTDNPGLEVTWTKKDALVSFKNPKKDVILYLEADTNTKAFDAPPVLTIAAAGKVGLVVPIESSEVFLKKVRVKAGDLGSDEWVDLRLSMNQSFVPKLKGVNATDDRELGLMVYHLYVGEADKLGNVPSVVDAVPVSLPAPSASPGAGKGPSPRAGAKPAVKASPSAKASPKKP
;
A
#
# COMPACT_ATOMS: atom_id res chain seq x y z
N VAL A 1 -4.47 -11.69 7.26
CA VAL A 1 -5.61 -11.11 6.53
C VAL A 1 -5.13 -9.86 5.81
N TYR A 2 -5.05 -9.92 4.48
CA TYR A 2 -4.69 -8.76 3.67
C TYR A 2 -5.80 -7.70 3.77
N LYS A 3 -5.43 -6.44 4.02
CA LYS A 3 -6.35 -5.31 4.11
C LYS A 3 -6.15 -4.42 2.88
N GLU A 4 -5.68 -3.20 3.06
CA GLU A 4 -5.49 -2.20 2.01
C GLU A 4 -4.10 -2.29 1.36
N GLY A 5 -3.99 -1.77 0.14
CA GLY A 5 -2.71 -1.57 -0.53
C GLY A 5 -2.12 -2.78 -1.24
N TRP A 6 -2.89 -3.86 -1.37
CA TRP A 6 -2.51 -5.06 -2.13
C TRP A 6 -3.19 -5.05 -3.50
N HIS A 7 -2.45 -5.44 -4.53
CA HIS A 7 -3.03 -5.80 -5.83
C HIS A 7 -3.57 -7.23 -5.80
N ASN A 8 -4.17 -7.67 -6.90
CA ASN A 8 -4.57 -9.08 -7.03
C ASN A 8 -3.34 -9.98 -7.09
N PRO A 9 -3.39 -11.19 -6.50
CA PRO A 9 -2.34 -12.19 -6.67
C PRO A 9 -2.12 -12.55 -8.14
N GLU A 10 -0.87 -12.81 -8.48
CA GLU A 10 -0.43 -13.19 -9.81
C GLU A 10 0.35 -14.50 -9.75
N SER A 11 0.10 -15.40 -10.68
CA SER A 11 0.95 -16.57 -10.89
C SER A 11 2.18 -16.17 -11.69
N ARG A 12 3.35 -16.60 -11.24
CA ARG A 12 4.59 -16.40 -11.98
C ARG A 12 4.68 -17.34 -13.17
N THR A 13 5.11 -16.83 -14.32
CA THR A 13 5.21 -17.63 -15.56
C THR A 13 6.29 -18.71 -15.46
N ASP A 14 7.37 -18.42 -14.74
CA ASP A 14 8.48 -19.33 -14.46
C ASP A 14 8.21 -20.30 -13.30
N ASN A 15 7.27 -19.96 -12.40
CA ASN A 15 6.81 -20.85 -11.34
C ASN A 15 5.30 -20.66 -11.08
N PRO A 16 4.43 -21.33 -11.85
CA PRO A 16 2.98 -21.14 -11.74
C PRO A 16 2.38 -21.54 -10.38
N GLY A 17 3.09 -22.36 -9.59
CA GLY A 17 2.68 -22.73 -8.23
C GLY A 17 2.98 -21.67 -7.17
N LEU A 18 3.71 -20.61 -7.52
CA LEU A 18 4.03 -19.50 -6.65
C LEU A 18 3.12 -18.30 -6.99
N GLU A 19 2.22 -18.00 -6.06
CA GLU A 19 1.43 -16.78 -6.12
C GLU A 19 2.21 -15.64 -5.48
N VAL A 20 2.39 -14.55 -6.24
CA VAL A 20 3.04 -13.33 -5.77
C VAL A 20 2.03 -12.19 -5.77
N THR A 21 2.22 -11.23 -4.87
CA THR A 21 1.32 -10.07 -4.80
C THR A 21 2.12 -8.78 -4.74
N TRP A 22 1.84 -7.87 -5.65
CA TRP A 22 2.36 -6.50 -5.57
C TRP A 22 1.64 -5.70 -4.48
N THR A 23 2.39 -4.87 -3.77
CA THR A 23 1.85 -3.77 -2.96
C THR A 23 1.77 -2.48 -3.79
N LYS A 24 0.93 -1.54 -3.37
CA LYS A 24 1.11 -0.10 -3.64
C LYS A 24 2.31 0.42 -2.83
N LYS A 25 2.47 1.76 -2.72
CA LYS A 25 3.47 2.35 -1.80
C LYS A 25 3.33 1.85 -0.36
N ASP A 26 2.09 1.77 0.11
CA ASP A 26 1.73 1.29 1.44
C ASP A 26 0.82 0.07 1.31
N ALA A 27 1.06 -0.95 2.12
CA ALA A 27 0.20 -2.11 2.26
C ALA A 27 0.02 -2.48 3.74
N LEU A 28 -1.20 -2.88 4.08
CA LEU A 28 -1.60 -3.25 5.43
C LEU A 28 -2.09 -4.70 5.44
N VAL A 29 -1.59 -5.48 6.38
CA VAL A 29 -2.04 -6.84 6.64
C VAL A 29 -2.21 -7.00 8.15
N SER A 30 -3.21 -7.75 8.57
CA SER A 30 -3.39 -8.05 9.99
C SER A 30 -3.20 -9.52 10.27
N PHE A 31 -2.64 -9.81 11.44
CA PHE A 31 -2.53 -11.17 11.96
C PHE A 31 -3.10 -11.22 13.38
N LYS A 32 -3.56 -12.41 13.78
CA LYS A 32 -4.08 -12.61 15.12
C LYS A 32 -2.92 -12.49 16.12
N ASN A 33 -3.11 -11.68 17.15
CA ASN A 33 -2.12 -11.46 18.19
C ASN A 33 -2.00 -12.71 19.08
N PRO A 34 -0.87 -13.44 19.06
CA PRO A 34 -0.72 -14.63 19.90
C PRO A 34 -0.42 -14.28 21.36
N LYS A 35 -0.29 -12.98 21.71
CA LYS A 35 0.12 -12.49 23.04
C LYS A 35 1.48 -13.03 23.49
N LYS A 36 2.32 -13.33 22.50
CA LYS A 36 3.68 -13.86 22.64
C LYS A 36 4.60 -13.14 21.68
N ASP A 37 5.89 -13.32 21.89
CA ASP A 37 6.89 -12.92 20.91
C ASP A 37 6.65 -13.64 19.59
N VAL A 38 6.82 -12.92 18.49
CA VAL A 38 6.64 -13.44 17.13
C VAL A 38 7.87 -13.21 16.28
N ILE A 39 8.03 -14.02 15.25
CA ILE A 39 8.97 -13.78 14.15
C ILE A 39 8.16 -13.54 12.88
N LEU A 40 8.32 -12.35 12.31
CA LEU A 40 7.79 -11.96 11.01
C LEU A 40 8.77 -12.39 9.92
N TYR A 41 8.30 -13.12 8.92
CA TYR A 41 9.06 -13.49 7.73
C TYR A 41 8.51 -12.73 6.53
N LEU A 42 9.38 -12.02 5.83
CA LEU A 42 9.05 -11.34 4.58
C LEU A 42 10.07 -11.73 3.52
N GLU A 43 9.60 -12.40 2.47
CA GLU A 43 10.37 -12.63 1.24
C GLU A 43 9.80 -11.76 0.13
N ALA A 44 10.64 -10.89 -0.43
CA ALA A 44 10.21 -9.84 -1.33
C ALA A 44 11.31 -9.37 -2.27
N ASP A 45 10.92 -8.69 -3.34
CA ASP A 45 11.82 -7.88 -4.18
C ASP A 45 11.12 -6.61 -4.67
N THR A 46 11.88 -5.77 -5.38
CA THR A 46 11.34 -4.72 -6.24
C THR A 46 12.37 -4.34 -7.30
N ASN A 47 11.96 -3.69 -8.39
CA ASN A 47 12.90 -3.20 -9.39
C ASN A 47 13.54 -1.88 -8.93
N THR A 48 14.70 -1.96 -8.29
CA THR A 48 15.45 -0.79 -7.78
C THR A 48 15.74 0.28 -8.85
N LYS A 49 15.85 -0.10 -10.13
CA LYS A 49 16.08 0.82 -11.26
C LYS A 49 14.84 1.61 -11.68
N ALA A 50 13.65 1.22 -11.22
CA ALA A 50 12.40 1.89 -11.54
C ALA A 50 12.10 3.09 -10.61
N PHE A 51 12.94 3.32 -9.61
CA PHE A 51 12.81 4.38 -8.62
C PHE A 51 13.78 5.53 -8.88
N ASP A 52 13.42 6.74 -8.46
CA ASP A 52 14.26 7.94 -8.68
C ASP A 52 15.38 8.07 -7.64
N ALA A 53 15.28 7.34 -6.54
CA ALA A 53 16.30 7.19 -5.50
C ALA A 53 16.32 5.73 -5.01
N PRO A 54 17.32 5.28 -4.23
CA PRO A 54 17.30 3.96 -3.62
C PRO A 54 16.00 3.75 -2.79
N PRO A 55 15.22 2.70 -3.09
CA PRO A 55 14.00 2.40 -2.35
C PRO A 55 14.33 1.90 -0.93
N VAL A 56 13.49 2.30 0.02
CA VAL A 56 13.59 1.90 1.43
C VAL A 56 12.23 1.39 1.86
N LEU A 57 12.21 0.18 2.39
CA LEU A 57 11.04 -0.45 3.01
C LEU A 57 11.07 -0.22 4.52
N THR A 58 9.94 0.20 5.09
CA THR A 58 9.67 0.17 6.53
C THR A 58 8.63 -0.91 6.81
N ILE A 59 9.03 -1.90 7.63
CA ILE A 59 8.16 -2.92 8.19
C ILE A 59 7.77 -2.44 9.59
N ALA A 60 6.48 -2.29 9.88
CA ALA A 60 6.02 -1.82 11.19
C ALA A 60 4.86 -2.67 11.72
N ALA A 61 5.04 -3.29 12.88
CA ALA A 61 4.00 -3.95 13.65
C ALA A 61 3.40 -2.97 14.68
N ALA A 62 2.08 -3.03 14.83
CA ALA A 62 1.29 -2.13 15.69
C ALA A 62 1.61 -0.63 15.45
N GLY A 63 2.08 -0.29 14.24
CA GLY A 63 2.46 1.07 13.85
C GLY A 63 3.68 1.66 14.58
N LYS A 64 4.42 0.89 15.38
CA LYS A 64 5.44 1.44 16.31
C LYS A 64 6.82 0.79 16.26
N VAL A 65 6.90 -0.52 16.01
CA VAL A 65 8.19 -1.24 16.00
C VAL A 65 8.34 -2.10 14.76
N GLY A 66 9.57 -2.31 14.32
CA GLY A 66 9.87 -3.23 13.24
C GLY A 66 11.26 -3.01 12.68
N LEU A 67 11.38 -2.88 11.36
CA LEU A 67 12.66 -2.82 10.66
C LEU A 67 12.59 -1.85 9.47
N VAL A 68 13.64 -1.06 9.30
CA VAL A 68 13.89 -0.28 8.09
C VAL A 68 14.92 -1.03 7.22
N VAL A 69 14.60 -1.20 5.95
CA VAL A 69 15.35 -2.02 4.99
C VAL A 69 15.67 -1.16 3.76
N PRO A 70 16.90 -0.65 3.63
CA PRO A 70 17.41 -0.19 2.34
C PRO A 70 17.43 -1.36 1.35
N ILE A 71 16.89 -1.17 0.15
CA ILE A 71 16.87 -2.19 -0.90
C ILE A 71 17.92 -1.80 -1.94
N GLU A 72 19.06 -2.48 -1.91
CA GLU A 72 20.25 -2.13 -2.69
C GLU A 72 20.32 -2.79 -4.06
N SER A 73 19.59 -3.90 -4.26
CA SER A 73 19.51 -4.64 -5.51
C SER A 73 18.07 -5.11 -5.79
N SER A 74 17.80 -5.50 -7.04
CA SER A 74 16.50 -6.07 -7.44
C SER A 74 16.40 -7.58 -7.19
N GLU A 75 17.29 -8.15 -6.37
CA GLU A 75 17.25 -9.57 -6.02
C GLU A 75 16.23 -9.82 -4.91
N VAL A 76 15.69 -11.04 -4.87
CA VAL A 76 14.81 -11.48 -3.79
C VAL A 76 15.59 -11.51 -2.48
N PHE A 77 15.04 -10.85 -1.46
CA PHE A 77 15.59 -10.84 -0.12
C PHE A 77 14.61 -11.47 0.88
N LEU A 78 15.17 -12.05 1.95
CA LEU A 78 14.41 -12.57 3.08
C LEU A 78 14.75 -11.77 4.35
N LYS A 79 13.75 -11.18 4.99
CA LYS A 79 13.87 -10.56 6.31
C LYS A 79 13.10 -11.35 7.37
N LYS A 80 13.72 -11.48 8.53
CA LYS A 80 13.16 -12.12 9.72
C LYS A 80 13.25 -11.16 10.88
N VAL A 81 12.09 -10.71 11.38
CA VAL A 81 12.02 -9.67 12.41
C VAL A 81 11.34 -10.23 13.65
N ARG A 82 12.04 -10.23 14.79
CA ARG A 82 11.44 -10.59 16.07
C ARG A 82 10.74 -9.39 16.69
N VAL A 83 9.45 -9.55 17.02
CA VAL A 83 8.67 -8.52 17.73
C VAL A 83 8.25 -9.07 19.08
N LYS A 84 8.51 -8.32 20.15
CA LYS A 84 8.15 -8.73 21.53
C LYS A 84 6.65 -8.62 21.76
N ALA A 85 6.11 -9.48 22.61
CA ALA A 85 4.69 -9.48 22.97
C ALA A 85 4.19 -8.10 23.46
N GLY A 86 4.98 -7.41 24.29
CA GLY A 86 4.65 -6.07 24.79
C GLY A 86 4.54 -5.03 23.67
N ASP A 87 5.29 -5.22 22.58
CA ASP A 87 5.23 -4.34 21.41
C ASP A 87 4.07 -4.68 20.47
N LEU A 88 3.44 -5.83 20.61
CA LEU A 88 2.23 -6.16 19.85
C LEU A 88 0.96 -5.55 20.44
N GLY A 89 1.01 -5.13 21.71
CA GLY A 89 -0.14 -4.58 22.42
C GLY A 89 -1.20 -5.62 22.81
N SER A 90 -2.33 -5.13 23.32
CA SER A 90 -3.38 -5.96 23.92
C SER A 90 -4.54 -6.30 22.98
N ASP A 91 -4.58 -5.75 21.76
CA ASP A 91 -5.67 -5.99 20.81
C ASP A 91 -5.63 -7.39 20.20
N GLU A 92 -6.79 -7.95 19.86
CA GLU A 92 -6.89 -9.30 19.27
C GLU A 92 -6.13 -9.41 17.94
N TRP A 93 -6.10 -8.32 17.17
CA TRP A 93 -5.43 -8.24 15.88
C TRP A 93 -4.30 -7.23 15.93
N VAL A 94 -3.17 -7.57 15.30
CA VAL A 94 -2.06 -6.65 15.10
C VAL A 94 -2.00 -6.29 13.64
N ASP A 95 -1.90 -5.00 13.38
CA ASP A 95 -1.63 -4.47 12.05
C ASP A 95 -0.13 -4.48 11.78
N LEU A 96 0.25 -5.09 10.66
CA LEU A 96 1.56 -5.06 10.07
C LEU A 96 1.48 -4.20 8.79
N ARG A 97 2.25 -3.12 8.78
CA ARG A 97 2.36 -2.23 7.62
C ARG A 97 3.69 -2.43 6.92
N LEU A 98 3.62 -2.58 5.60
CA LEU A 98 4.75 -2.50 4.68
C LEU A 98 4.66 -1.15 3.98
N SER A 99 5.65 -0.29 4.19
CA SER A 99 5.65 1.08 3.66
C SER A 99 6.94 1.36 2.91
N MET A 100 6.82 1.59 1.61
CA MET A 100 7.93 2.05 0.78
C MET A 100 8.04 3.57 0.85
N ASN A 101 9.26 4.11 0.87
CA ASN A 101 9.47 5.56 0.80
C ASN A 101 8.95 6.18 -0.52
N GLN A 102 8.83 5.38 -1.57
CA GLN A 102 8.35 5.75 -2.91
C GLN A 102 7.69 4.54 -3.58
N SER A 103 6.89 4.81 -4.59
CA SER A 103 6.30 3.83 -5.51
C SER A 103 6.64 4.24 -6.93
N PHE A 104 6.41 3.34 -7.89
CA PHE A 104 6.57 3.64 -9.30
C PHE A 104 5.38 3.09 -10.10
N VAL A 105 5.21 3.63 -11.31
CA VAL A 105 4.28 3.08 -12.31
C VAL A 105 5.11 2.51 -13.45
N PRO A 106 5.07 1.19 -13.71
CA PRO A 106 5.95 0.56 -14.70
C PRO A 106 5.88 1.19 -16.09
N LYS A 107 4.67 1.54 -16.54
CA LYS A 107 4.44 2.22 -17.82
C LYS A 107 5.12 3.56 -17.92
N LEU A 108 5.13 4.35 -16.85
CA LEU A 108 5.80 5.67 -16.82
C LEU A 108 7.32 5.55 -16.75
N LYS A 109 7.83 4.42 -16.24
CA LYS A 109 9.28 4.13 -16.15
C LYS A 109 9.81 3.34 -17.35
N GLY A 110 8.97 3.02 -18.34
CA GLY A 110 9.36 2.22 -19.51
C GLY A 110 9.72 0.76 -19.18
N VAL A 111 9.33 0.27 -18.00
CA VAL A 111 9.61 -1.10 -17.55
C VAL A 111 8.62 -2.09 -18.17
N ASN A 112 7.35 -1.71 -18.24
CA ASN A 112 6.27 -2.47 -18.87
C ASN A 112 5.28 -1.49 -19.49
N ALA A 113 5.11 -1.53 -20.81
CA ALA A 113 4.31 -0.55 -21.56
C ALA A 113 2.80 -0.58 -21.25
N THR A 114 2.30 -1.66 -20.65
CA THR A 114 0.87 -1.85 -20.39
C THR A 114 0.50 -1.79 -18.91
N ASP A 115 1.47 -1.90 -18.00
CA ASP A 115 1.19 -1.90 -16.55
C ASP A 115 1.16 -0.48 -15.99
N ASP A 116 -0.04 0.03 -15.75
CA ASP A 116 -0.34 1.37 -15.23
C ASP A 116 -0.57 1.40 -13.71
N ARG A 117 -0.32 0.30 -13.01
CA ARG A 117 -0.49 0.20 -11.57
C ARG A 117 0.60 0.96 -10.81
N GLU A 118 0.22 1.49 -9.65
CA GLU A 118 1.18 1.94 -8.65
C GLU A 118 1.78 0.72 -7.92
N LEU A 119 3.09 0.50 -8.04
CA LEU A 119 3.81 -0.62 -7.46
C LEU A 119 4.84 -0.15 -6.43
N GLY A 120 4.94 -0.89 -5.32
CA GLY A 120 5.96 -0.70 -4.29
C GLY A 120 6.88 -1.91 -4.16
N LEU A 121 6.35 -2.98 -3.56
CA LEU A 121 7.08 -4.20 -3.22
C LEU A 121 6.36 -5.41 -3.81
N MET A 122 7.09 -6.33 -4.44
CA MET A 122 6.57 -7.64 -4.82
C MET A 122 6.76 -8.58 -3.63
N VAL A 123 5.68 -9.12 -3.09
CA VAL A 123 5.72 -10.05 -1.95
C VAL A 123 5.52 -11.48 -2.43
N TYR A 124 6.48 -12.34 -2.10
CA TYR A 124 6.43 -13.78 -2.37
C TYR A 124 5.86 -14.53 -1.18
N HIS A 125 6.38 -14.23 0.02
CA HIS A 125 5.94 -14.87 1.25
C HIS A 125 5.87 -13.87 2.40
N LEU A 126 4.79 -13.93 3.16
CA LEU A 126 4.59 -13.14 4.37
C LEU A 126 3.96 -13.99 5.47
N TYR A 127 4.74 -14.32 6.49
CA TYR A 127 4.33 -15.22 7.56
C TYR A 127 4.65 -14.66 8.94
N VAL A 128 3.84 -15.06 9.92
CA VAL A 128 4.07 -14.75 11.32
C VAL A 128 3.99 -16.06 12.11
N GLY A 129 5.04 -16.36 12.86
CA GLY A 129 5.04 -17.51 13.76
C GLY A 129 5.39 -17.11 15.20
N GLU A 130 4.86 -17.85 16.16
CA GLU A 130 5.21 -17.70 17.57
C GLU A 130 6.69 -18.08 17.77
N ALA A 131 7.46 -17.18 18.38
CA ALA A 131 8.92 -17.33 18.47
C ALA A 131 9.34 -18.56 19.29
N ASP A 132 8.57 -18.91 20.33
CA ASP A 132 8.81 -20.09 21.17
C ASP A 132 8.61 -21.41 20.41
N LYS A 133 7.67 -21.45 19.45
CA LYS A 133 7.41 -22.63 18.60
C LYS A 133 8.41 -22.78 17.47
N LEU A 134 8.99 -21.68 16.98
CA LEU A 134 9.94 -21.68 15.87
C LEU A 134 11.37 -22.07 16.29
N GLY A 135 11.67 -22.05 17.59
CA GLY A 135 12.99 -22.39 18.11
C GLY A 135 14.08 -21.40 17.68
N ASN A 136 15.29 -21.91 17.39
CA ASN A 136 16.39 -21.06 16.94
C ASN A 136 16.30 -20.80 15.43
N VAL A 137 15.89 -19.58 15.08
CA VAL A 137 15.80 -19.13 13.70
C VAL A 137 17.04 -18.28 13.37
N PRO A 138 17.86 -18.67 12.36
CA PRO A 138 19.04 -17.90 12.00
C PRO A 138 18.67 -16.58 11.32
N SER A 139 19.53 -15.57 11.49
CA SER A 139 19.44 -14.25 10.85
C SER A 139 18.18 -13.46 11.21
N VAL A 140 17.68 -13.65 12.44
CA VAL A 140 16.61 -12.82 13.01
C VAL A 140 17.18 -11.53 13.55
N VAL A 141 16.51 -10.42 13.23
CA VAL A 141 16.81 -9.10 13.79
C VAL A 141 15.69 -8.70 14.74
N ASP A 142 16.03 -8.16 15.90
CA ASP A 142 15.02 -7.64 16.82
C ASP A 142 14.39 -6.35 16.29
N ALA A 143 13.07 -6.25 16.43
CA ALA A 143 12.34 -5.05 16.09
C ALA A 143 12.78 -3.87 16.94
N VAL A 144 12.97 -2.72 16.30
CA VAL A 144 13.30 -1.45 16.95
C VAL A 144 12.15 -0.46 16.73
N PRO A 145 12.05 0.60 17.54
CA PRO A 145 11.13 1.69 17.25
C PRO A 145 11.34 2.22 15.82
N VAL A 146 10.26 2.31 15.05
CA VAL A 146 10.25 2.84 13.68
C VAL A 146 9.18 3.91 13.56
N SER A 147 9.44 4.90 12.69
CA SER A 147 8.43 5.87 12.28
C SER A 147 7.94 5.52 10.89
N LEU A 148 6.62 5.44 10.72
CA LEU A 148 6.04 5.26 9.40
C LEU A 148 6.22 6.54 8.58
N PRO A 149 6.54 6.43 7.28
CA PRO A 149 6.43 7.57 6.37
C PRO A 149 5.02 8.17 6.45
N ALA A 150 4.92 9.49 6.31
CA ALA A 150 3.62 10.14 6.19
C ALA A 150 2.81 9.41 5.09
N PRO A 151 1.54 9.03 5.34
CA PRO A 151 0.74 8.35 4.34
C PRO A 151 0.73 9.20 3.08
N SER A 152 1.03 8.59 1.92
CA SER A 152 0.78 9.27 0.65
C SER A 152 -0.71 9.60 0.63
N ALA A 153 -1.05 10.88 0.57
CA ALA A 153 -2.41 11.30 0.31
C ALA A 153 -2.81 10.62 -1.00
N SER A 154 -3.68 9.60 -0.92
CA SER A 154 -4.39 9.13 -2.10
C SER A 154 -5.03 10.37 -2.71
N PRO A 155 -4.96 10.60 -4.05
CA PRO A 155 -5.74 11.64 -4.67
C PRO A 155 -7.20 11.32 -4.38
N GLY A 156 -7.74 11.94 -3.34
CA GLY A 156 -9.14 11.81 -3.00
C GLY A 156 -9.93 12.20 -4.23
N ALA A 157 -10.91 11.38 -4.58
CA ALA A 157 -11.93 11.68 -5.57
C ALA A 157 -12.24 13.17 -5.50
N GLY A 158 -11.97 13.88 -6.59
CA GLY A 158 -12.09 15.33 -6.64
C GLY A 158 -13.41 15.74 -6.02
N LYS A 159 -13.36 16.55 -4.96
CA LYS A 159 -14.53 17.30 -4.52
C LYS A 159 -14.93 18.16 -5.72
N GLY A 160 -15.92 17.69 -6.46
CA GLY A 160 -16.66 18.53 -7.40
C GLY A 160 -17.07 19.81 -6.66
N PRO A 161 -17.03 20.98 -7.32
CA PRO A 161 -17.26 22.25 -6.65
C PRO A 161 -18.64 22.22 -5.98
N SER A 162 -18.65 22.37 -4.65
CA SER A 162 -19.90 22.57 -3.91
C SER A 162 -20.56 23.88 -4.37
N PRO A 163 -21.88 23.91 -4.57
CA PRO A 163 -22.56 25.08 -5.08
C PRO A 163 -22.52 26.20 -4.04
N ARG A 164 -22.07 27.38 -4.46
CA ARG A 164 -22.11 28.59 -3.65
C ARG A 164 -23.57 28.97 -3.39
N ALA A 165 -23.99 28.90 -2.13
CA ALA A 165 -25.27 29.45 -1.69
C ALA A 165 -25.25 30.98 -1.83
N GLY A 166 -26.23 31.52 -2.55
CA GLY A 166 -26.50 32.97 -2.56
C GLY A 166 -26.85 33.56 -3.92
N ALA A 167 -28.02 33.24 -4.47
CA ALA A 167 -28.72 34.12 -5.38
C ALA A 167 -30.23 33.84 -5.32
N LYS A 168 -31.00 34.87 -4.95
CA LYS A 168 -32.47 34.85 -4.85
C LYS A 168 -33.12 34.63 -6.23
N PRO A 169 -34.30 34.00 -6.32
CA PRO A 169 -34.99 33.81 -7.59
C PRO A 169 -35.65 35.11 -8.04
N ALA A 170 -35.25 35.63 -9.20
CA ALA A 170 -35.97 36.70 -9.89
C ALA A 170 -36.89 36.08 -10.93
N VAL A 171 -38.18 36.06 -10.61
CA VAL A 171 -39.28 35.81 -11.55
C VAL A 171 -39.30 36.94 -12.58
N LYS A 172 -39.25 36.63 -13.88
CA LYS A 172 -39.76 37.53 -14.92
C LYS A 172 -40.53 36.76 -15.98
N ALA A 173 -41.73 37.28 -16.20
CA ALA A 173 -42.82 36.72 -16.98
C ALA A 173 -42.58 36.73 -18.48
N SER A 174 -43.14 35.73 -19.16
CA SER A 174 -43.45 35.76 -20.58
C SER A 174 -44.51 36.81 -20.90
N PRO A 175 -44.47 37.39 -22.11
CA PRO A 175 -45.71 37.70 -22.81
C PRO A 175 -45.77 37.00 -24.17
N SER A 176 -46.98 36.54 -24.49
CA SER A 176 -47.37 35.89 -25.72
C SER A 176 -47.65 36.86 -26.88
N ALA A 177 -47.42 36.33 -28.09
CA ALA A 177 -48.27 36.42 -29.30
C ALA A 177 -48.12 37.56 -30.33
N LYS A 178 -48.02 37.08 -31.58
CA LYS A 178 -48.63 37.56 -32.86
C LYS A 178 -48.05 38.85 -33.47
N ALA A 179 -47.92 39.03 -34.79
CA ALA A 179 -48.45 38.34 -35.97
C ALA A 179 -47.54 38.62 -37.20
N SER A 180 -47.63 37.76 -38.23
CA SER A 180 -47.16 38.03 -39.60
C SER A 180 -47.94 39.21 -40.24
N PRO A 181 -47.47 39.80 -41.37
CA PRO A 181 -47.86 39.26 -42.68
C PRO A 181 -46.87 39.45 -43.87
N LYS A 182 -46.93 38.46 -44.78
CA LYS A 182 -46.94 38.44 -46.25
C LYS A 182 -46.11 39.40 -47.15
N LYS A 183 -45.31 38.72 -48.01
CA LYS A 183 -45.21 38.77 -49.51
C LYS A 183 -44.58 40.03 -50.16
N PRO A 184 -44.09 39.96 -51.43
CA PRO A 184 -44.69 39.34 -52.64
C PRO A 184 -44.16 37.96 -53.05
#